data_AF-A0A1R3X1X9-F1
#
_entry.id   AF-A0A1R3X1X9-F1
#
_cell.length_a   1.000
_cell.length_b   1.000
_cell.length_c   1.000
_cell.angle_alpha   90.00
_cell.angle_beta   90.00
_cell.angle_gamma   90.00
#
_symmetry.space_group_name_H-M   'P 1'
#
loop_
_entity.id
_entity.type
_entity.pdbx_description
1 polymer ?
#
loop_
_entity_poly.entity_id
_entity_poly.type
_entity_poly.pdbx_seq_one_letter_code
_entity_poly.pdbx_strand_id
1 'polypeptide(L)'
;MSASTLTPTPVPSPARVLWAKVDTGFWVAHRGGEYDGCIDAVAGGFVSRDAHGVPIGRYDSLDAAKASLRSTTHPANVSRRRRMERASVVAATAVGGTALAFALTAGALAPYL
;
A
#
# COMPACT_ATOMS: atom_id res chain seq x y z
N MET A 1 -48.14 -4.76 27.63
CA MET A 1 -46.93 -4.07 27.13
C MET A 1 -45.86 -5.13 26.90
N SER A 2 -45.62 -5.54 25.65
CA SER A 2 -44.59 -6.54 25.35
C SER A 2 -43.26 -5.84 25.11
N ALA A 3 -42.22 -6.22 25.86
CA ALA A 3 -40.87 -5.72 25.69
C ALA A 3 -40.16 -6.54 24.59
N SER A 4 -39.79 -5.88 23.49
CA SER A 4 -38.93 -6.48 22.47
C SER A 4 -37.51 -6.57 23.01
N THR A 5 -37.00 -7.78 23.19
CA THR A 5 -35.58 -8.04 23.47
C THR A 5 -34.79 -7.83 22.19
N LEU A 6 -33.95 -6.78 22.16
CA LEU A 6 -32.96 -6.59 21.10
C LEU A 6 -31.85 -7.64 21.30
N THR A 7 -31.80 -8.63 20.40
CA THR A 7 -30.69 -9.59 20.36
C THR A 7 -29.41 -8.83 20.00
N PRO A 8 -28.37 -8.82 20.84
CA PRO A 8 -27.13 -8.14 20.50
C PRO A 8 -26.50 -8.80 19.27
N THR A 9 -26.30 -8.00 18.21
CA THR A 9 -25.61 -8.46 17.00
C THR A 9 -24.16 -8.79 17.36
N PRO A 10 -23.66 -10.00 17.08
CA PRO A 10 -22.27 -10.33 17.35
C PRO A 10 -21.37 -9.43 16.50
N VAL A 11 -20.56 -8.61 17.17
CA VAL A 11 -19.50 -7.83 16.52
C VAL A 11 -18.41 -8.80 16.08
N PRO A 12 -18.03 -8.83 14.79
CA PRO A 12 -16.94 -9.69 14.34
C PRO A 12 -15.66 -9.30 15.07
N SER A 13 -15.03 -10.28 15.72
CA SER A 13 -13.75 -10.08 16.40
C SER A 13 -12.68 -9.73 15.36
N PRO A 14 -11.84 -8.70 15.59
CA PRO A 14 -10.77 -8.37 14.67
C PRO A 14 -9.85 -9.59 14.53
N ALA A 15 -9.70 -10.08 13.30
CA ALA A 15 -8.83 -11.21 13.03
C ALA A 15 -7.40 -10.90 13.51
N ARG A 16 -6.82 -11.82 14.28
CA ARG A 16 -5.46 -11.70 14.81
C ARG A 16 -4.45 -11.78 13.68
N VAL A 17 -3.42 -10.93 13.74
CA VAL A 17 -2.25 -11.03 12.86
C VAL A 17 -1.34 -12.17 13.32
N LEU A 18 -1.13 -13.14 12.44
CA LEU A 18 -0.19 -14.24 12.55
C LEU A 18 1.07 -13.91 11.75
N TRP A 19 2.23 -14.35 12.22
CA TRP A 19 3.52 -14.05 11.60
C TRP A 19 4.25 -15.32 11.21
N ALA A 20 4.68 -15.39 9.95
CA ALA A 20 5.56 -16.42 9.44
C ALA A 20 6.93 -15.79 9.14
N LYS A 21 8.02 -16.43 9.60
CA LYS A 21 9.36 -16.11 9.10
C LYS A 21 9.57 -16.93 7.83
N VAL A 22 9.67 -16.26 6.68
CA VAL A 22 9.77 -16.92 5.38
C VAL A 22 11.23 -17.10 4.98
N ASP A 23 12.08 -16.13 5.30
CA ASP A 23 13.52 -16.19 5.10
C ASP A 23 14.27 -15.42 6.20
N THR A 24 15.60 -15.47 6.18
CA THR A 24 16.46 -14.62 7.00
C THR A 24 16.21 -13.16 6.66
N GLY A 25 15.74 -12.41 7.67
CA GLY A 25 15.42 -10.99 7.46
C GLY A 25 14.07 -10.75 6.81
N PHE A 26 13.26 -11.78 6.52
CA PHE A 26 11.97 -11.59 5.86
C PHE A 26 10.83 -12.30 6.60
N TRP A 27 9.79 -11.52 6.94
CA TRP A 27 8.62 -11.98 7.66
C TRP A 27 7.34 -11.58 6.94
N VAL A 28 6.35 -12.46 6.96
CA VAL A 28 5.03 -12.23 6.36
C VAL A 28 3.97 -12.25 7.45
N ALA A 29 3.06 -11.27 7.37
CA ALA A 29 1.88 -11.18 8.20
C ALA A 29 0.68 -11.81 7.48
N HIS A 30 -0.08 -12.62 8.21
CA HIS A 30 -1.37 -13.15 7.78
C HIS A 30 -2.47 -12.72 8.73
N ARG A 31 -3.64 -12.32 8.21
CA ARG A 31 -4.80 -11.92 9.00
C ARG A 31 -6.05 -12.57 8.43
N GLY A 32 -6.75 -13.36 9.25
CA GLY A 32 -7.96 -14.05 8.79
C GLY A 32 -7.73 -15.05 7.65
N GLY A 33 -6.50 -15.56 7.50
CA GLY A 33 -6.11 -16.44 6.39
C GLY A 33 -5.60 -15.69 5.15
N GLU A 34 -5.70 -14.37 5.12
CA GLU A 34 -5.23 -13.55 4.00
C GLU A 34 -3.85 -12.94 4.28
N TYR A 35 -3.13 -12.56 3.22
CA TYR A 35 -1.87 -11.81 3.32
C TYR A 35 -2.15 -10.37 3.77
N ASP A 36 -1.49 -9.94 4.85
CA ASP A 36 -1.70 -8.63 5.49
C ASP A 36 -0.52 -7.67 5.28
N GLY A 37 0.65 -8.20 4.89
CA GLY A 37 1.85 -7.42 4.62
C GLY A 37 3.14 -8.18 4.93
N CYS A 38 4.27 -7.48 4.85
CA CYS A 38 5.58 -8.07 5.11
C CYS A 38 6.53 -7.10 5.83
N ILE A 39 7.55 -7.68 6.45
CA ILE A 39 8.67 -6.97 7.04
C ILE A 39 9.96 -7.51 6.43
N ASP A 40 10.83 -6.58 6.07
CA ASP A 40 12.09 -6.83 5.40
C ASP A 40 13.22 -6.15 6.20
N ALA A 41 14.25 -6.92 6.55
CA ALA A 41 15.42 -6.41 7.24
C ALA A 41 16.33 -5.70 6.24
N VAL A 42 16.68 -4.46 6.55
CA VAL A 42 17.55 -3.62 5.73
C VAL A 42 18.78 -3.22 6.53
N ALA A 43 19.80 -2.70 5.85
CA ALA A 43 21.01 -2.19 6.51
C ALA A 43 20.63 -1.10 7.52
N GLY A 44 20.67 -1.42 8.82
CA GLY A 44 20.28 -0.52 9.91
C GLY A 44 18.77 -0.46 10.16
N GLY A 45 18.03 -1.57 10.08
CA GLY A 45 16.67 -1.66 10.63
C GLY A 45 15.74 -2.59 9.87
N PHE A 46 14.44 -2.29 9.94
CA PHE A 46 13.35 -3.08 9.37
C PHE A 46 12.39 -2.16 8.61
N VAL A 47 11.99 -2.56 7.41
CA VAL A 47 10.97 -1.89 6.60
C VAL A 47 9.69 -2.71 6.66
N SER A 48 8.59 -2.07 7.02
CA SER A 48 7.25 -2.66 7.01
C SER A 48 6.51 -2.24 5.74
N ARG A 49 5.86 -3.18 5.06
CA ARG A 49 5.04 -2.95 3.87
C ARG A 49 3.66 -3.55 4.06
N ASP A 50 2.64 -2.90 3.52
CA ASP A 50 1.25 -3.39 3.58
C ASP A 50 0.99 -4.53 2.58
N ALA A 51 -0.26 -5.02 2.55
CA ALA A 51 -0.70 -6.07 1.64
C ALA A 51 -0.51 -5.74 0.14
N HIS A 52 -0.32 -4.47 -0.21
CA HIS A 52 -0.09 -4.00 -1.58
C HIS A 52 1.39 -3.69 -1.86
N GLY A 53 2.28 -3.95 -0.91
CA GLY A 53 3.71 -3.65 -1.02
C GLY A 53 4.05 -2.19 -0.77
N VAL A 54 3.10 -1.36 -0.32
CA VAL A 54 3.35 0.05 -0.02
C VAL A 54 4.13 0.15 1.29
N PRO A 55 5.27 0.87 1.32
CA PRO A 55 6.02 1.08 2.56
C PRO A 55 5.19 1.86 3.59
N ILE A 56 4.98 1.23 4.74
CA ILE A 56 4.32 1.81 5.92
C ILE A 56 5.34 2.68 6.67
N GLY A 57 6.55 2.17 6.86
CA GLY A 57 7.61 2.87 7.58
C GLY A 57 8.87 2.03 7.75
N ARG A 58 9.89 2.69 8.33
CA ARG A 58 11.16 2.07 8.72
C ARG A 58 11.31 2.16 10.23
N TYR A 59 11.82 1.10 10.83
CA TYR A 59 11.87 0.91 12.28
C TYR A 59 13.22 0.33 12.69
N ASP A 60 13.66 0.68 13.89
CA ASP A 60 14.95 0.19 14.43
C ASP A 60 14.81 -1.23 15.00
N SER A 61 13.58 -1.68 15.30
CA SER A 61 13.31 -3.01 15.86
C SER A 61 12.21 -3.75 15.11
N LEU A 62 12.34 -5.07 15.08
CA LEU A 62 11.34 -5.97 14.47
C LEU A 62 9.99 -5.86 15.19
N ASP A 63 9.98 -5.66 16.50
CA ASP A 63 8.74 -5.54 17.26
C ASP A 63 7.96 -4.26 16.88
N ALA A 64 8.65 -3.13 16.75
CA ALA A 64 8.05 -1.89 16.28
C ALA A 64 7.50 -2.02 14.84
N ALA A 65 8.22 -2.71 13.96
CA ALA A 65 7.75 -3.02 12.61
C ALA A 65 6.50 -3.93 12.61
N LYS A 66 6.44 -4.93 13.50
CA LYS A 66 5.25 -5.81 13.65
C LYS A 66 4.06 -5.06 14.24
N ALA A 67 4.30 -4.16 15.18
CA ALA A 67 3.27 -3.34 15.80
C ALA A 67 2.63 -2.38 14.78
N SER A 68 3.39 -1.88 13.81
CA SER A 68 2.84 -1.00 12.77
C SER A 68 1.81 -1.68 11.88
N LEU A 69 1.99 -2.97 11.59
CA LEU A 69 1.05 -3.81 10.83
C LEU A 69 -0.25 -4.12 11.59
N ARG A 70 -0.17 -4.26 12.92
CA ARG A 70 -1.38 -4.44 13.77
C ARG A 70 -2.30 -3.22 13.75
N SER A 71 -1.75 -2.02 13.58
CA SER A 71 -2.52 -0.77 13.58
C SER A 71 -2.89 -0.28 12.17
N THR A 72 -2.38 -0.87 11.08
CA THR A 72 -2.48 -0.29 9.73
C THR A 72 -3.88 -0.32 9.11
N THR A 73 -4.85 -1.00 9.70
CA THR A 73 -6.29 -0.83 9.36
C THR A 73 -6.76 0.62 9.57
N HIS A 74 -5.92 1.48 10.17
CA HIS A 74 -6.17 2.89 10.40
C HIS A 74 -6.44 3.66 9.09
N PRO A 75 -7.53 4.46 9.03
CA PRO A 75 -7.97 5.18 7.82
C PRO A 75 -6.89 6.05 7.18
N ALA A 76 -5.90 6.56 7.93
CA ALA A 76 -4.81 7.37 7.38
C ALA A 76 -3.96 6.63 6.34
N ASN A 77 -3.76 5.32 6.47
CA ASN A 77 -3.00 4.52 5.50
C ASN A 77 -3.82 4.32 4.20
N VAL A 78 -5.13 4.15 4.35
CA VAL A 78 -6.10 4.03 3.26
C VAL A 78 -6.19 5.35 2.47
N SER A 79 -6.15 6.49 3.16
CA SER A 79 -6.12 7.83 2.57
C SER A 79 -4.84 8.10 1.78
N ARG A 80 -3.68 7.71 2.33
CA ARG A 80 -2.37 7.85 1.64
C ARG A 80 -2.32 7.01 0.36
N ARG A 81 -2.88 5.80 0.39
CA ARG A 81 -3.06 4.94 -0.79
C ARG A 81 -3.93 5.60 -1.86
N ARG A 82 -5.12 6.12 -1.52
CA ARG A 82 -5.96 6.86 -2.51
C ARG A 82 -5.25 8.07 -3.10
N ARG A 83 -4.43 8.77 -2.32
CA ARG A 83 -3.65 9.92 -2.81
C ARG A 83 -2.55 9.49 -3.78
N MET A 84 -1.84 8.39 -3.50
CA MET A 84 -0.83 7.84 -4.40
C MET A 84 -1.45 7.26 -5.68
N GLU A 85 -2.59 6.56 -5.59
CA GLU A 85 -3.34 6.09 -6.75
C GLU A 85 -3.79 7.26 -7.64
N ARG A 86 -4.34 8.34 -7.07
CA ARG A 86 -4.67 9.56 -7.83
C ARG A 86 -3.44 10.22 -8.46
N ALA A 87 -2.32 10.23 -7.75
CA ALA A 87 -1.06 10.76 -8.29
C ALA A 87 -0.55 9.94 -9.49
N SER A 88 -0.74 8.62 -9.48
CA SER A 88 -0.39 7.76 -10.62
C SER A 88 -1.27 8.00 -11.86
N VAL A 89 -2.56 8.31 -11.68
CA VAL A 89 -3.45 8.70 -12.80
C VAL A 89 -3.02 10.03 -13.42
N VAL A 90 -2.54 10.97 -12.62
CA VAL A 90 -2.02 12.27 -13.11
C VAL A 90 -0.65 12.11 -13.80
N ALA A 91 0.19 11.18 -13.34
CA ALA A 91 1.47 10.89 -14.00
C ALA A 91 1.27 10.24 -15.39
N ALA A 92 0.21 9.46 -15.58
CA ALA A 92 -0.08 8.79 -16.85
C ALA A 92 -0.49 9.75 -17.98
N THR A 93 -1.05 10.93 -17.68
CA THR A 93 -1.42 11.92 -18.72
C THR A 93 -0.24 12.80 -19.16
N ALA A 94 0.82 12.91 -18.36
CA ALA A 94 1.97 13.75 -18.69
C ALA A 94 2.90 13.14 -19.75
N VAL A 95 3.00 11.79 -19.81
CA VAL A 95 3.89 11.10 -20.78
C VAL A 95 3.28 11.06 -22.20
N GLY A 96 1.97 11.17 -22.34
CA GLY A 96 1.31 11.24 -23.65
C GLY A 96 1.54 12.56 -24.40
N GLY A 97 1.85 13.65 -23.69
CA GLY A 97 1.99 14.99 -24.28
C GLY A 97 3.31 15.24 -25.01
N THR A 98 4.41 14.61 -24.59
CA THR A 98 5.73 14.88 -25.17
C THR A 98 5.95 14.20 -26.53
N ALA A 99 5.25 13.10 -26.82
CA ALA A 99 5.36 12.42 -28.12
C ALA A 99 4.74 13.22 -29.28
N LEU A 100 3.72 14.07 -29.02
CA LEU A 100 3.05 14.84 -30.06
C LEU A 100 3.85 16.09 -30.49
N ALA A 101 4.72 16.62 -29.61
CA ALA A 101 5.43 17.87 -29.86
C ALA A 101 6.63 17.72 -30.82
N PHE A 102 7.27 16.54 -30.88
CA PHE A 102 8.40 16.30 -31.79
C PHE A 102 8.00 15.94 -33.22
N ALA A 103 6.77 15.48 -33.45
CA ALA A 103 6.31 15.15 -34.80
C ALA A 103 6.06 16.40 -35.67
N LEU A 104 5.81 17.56 -35.07
CA LEU A 104 5.48 18.79 -35.82
C LEU A 104 6.70 19.60 -36.28
N THR A 105 7.87 19.45 -35.63
CA THR A 105 9.06 20.23 -36.01
C THR A 105 9.90 19.58 -37.11
N ALA A 106 9.75 18.27 -37.35
CA ALA A 106 10.46 17.58 -38.43
C ALA A 106 9.76 17.65 -39.81
N GLY A 107 8.46 18.01 -39.85
CA GLY A 107 7.71 18.15 -41.09
C GLY A 107 7.89 19.49 -41.83
N ALA A 108 8.59 20.46 -41.23
CA ALA A 108 8.63 21.84 -41.73
C ALA A 108 9.83 22.19 -42.64
N LEU A 109 10.81 21.29 -42.82
CA LEU A 109 12.01 21.57 -43.63
C LEU A 109 12.26 20.56 -44.77
N ALA A 110 11.26 19.72 -45.10
CA ALA A 110 11.41 18.69 -46.12
C ALA A 110 11.03 19.08 -47.56
N PRO A 111 10.48 20.28 -47.88
CA PRO A 111 10.46 20.72 -49.26
C PRO A 111 11.22 22.04 -49.41
N TYR A 112 12.08 22.08 -50.43
CA TYR A 112 12.87 23.20 -50.95
C TYR A 112 14.32 23.31 -50.44
N LEU A 113 15.16 22.59 -51.20
CA LEU A 113 16.60 22.75 -51.48
C LEU A 113 17.56 21.89 -50.65
#